data_AF-A0A966RIG8-F1
#
_entry.id   AF-A0A966RIG8-F1
#
_cell.length_a   1.000
_cell.length_b   1.000
_cell.length_c   1.000
_cell.angle_alpha   90.00
_cell.angle_beta   90.00
_cell.angle_gamma   90.00
#
_symmetry.space_group_name_H-M   'P 1'
#
loop_
_entity.id
_entity.type
_entity.pdbx_description
1 polymer ?
#
loop_
_entity_poly.entity_id
_entity_poly.type
_entity_poly.pdbx_seq_one_letter_code
_entity_poly.pdbx_strand_id
1 'polypeptide(L)'
;MKTKKDFWRLAGLSYALIFSGILLLYFTEENTEFEIFMLVGVVFLEVMGLIVVFKALKVFRSLEDKSVYPKQLNFLNKIAVKLYSDKKKSNLVIGIAIFVGLLVGALSALYKEGVLF
;
A
#
# COMPACT_ATOMS: atom_id res chain seq x y z
N MET A 1 -25.45 2.91 2.12
CA MET A 1 -24.76 1.81 1.42
C MET A 1 -23.47 2.33 0.84
N LYS A 2 -22.33 1.65 0.99
CA LYS A 2 -21.07 2.11 0.37
C LYS A 2 -21.01 1.70 -1.10
N THR A 3 -20.32 2.47 -1.92
CA THR A 3 -20.32 2.31 -3.38
C THR A 3 -18.95 1.91 -3.94
N LYS A 4 -18.93 1.41 -5.18
CA LYS A 4 -17.69 1.15 -5.93
C LYS A 4 -16.85 2.43 -6.08
N LYS A 5 -17.50 3.59 -6.20
CA LYS A 5 -16.84 4.91 -6.26
C LYS A 5 -16.09 5.21 -4.96
N ASP A 6 -16.65 4.86 -3.81
CA ASP A 6 -15.98 5.05 -2.51
C ASP A 6 -14.74 4.17 -2.38
N PHE A 7 -14.81 2.92 -2.87
CA PHE A 7 -13.66 2.03 -2.95
C PHE A 7 -12.54 2.65 -3.79
N TRP A 8 -12.83 3.08 -5.02
CA TRP A 8 -11.84 3.68 -5.92
C TRP A 8 -11.28 5.00 -5.40
N ARG A 9 -12.09 5.82 -4.73
CA ARG A 9 -11.61 7.04 -4.08
C ARG A 9 -10.60 6.74 -2.97
N LEU A 10 -10.87 5.74 -2.14
CA LEU A 10 -9.93 5.33 -1.08
C LEU A 10 -8.69 4.67 -1.67
N ALA A 11 -8.82 3.78 -2.65
CA ALA A 11 -7.69 3.17 -3.33
C ALA A 11 -6.78 4.23 -3.98
N GLY A 12 -7.37 5.19 -4.71
CA GLY A 12 -6.63 6.32 -5.29
C GLY A 12 -5.93 7.16 -4.24
N LEU A 13 -6.59 7.46 -3.12
CA LEU A 13 -5.97 8.19 -2.01
C LEU A 13 -4.80 7.44 -1.38
N SER A 14 -4.91 6.12 -1.17
CA SER A 14 -3.79 5.34 -0.64
C SER A 14 -2.59 5.34 -1.59
N TYR A 15 -2.83 5.22 -2.90
CA TYR A 15 -1.76 5.31 -3.90
C TYR A 15 -1.09 6.69 -3.88
N ALA A 16 -1.89 7.76 -3.81
CA ALA A 16 -1.35 9.12 -3.74
C ALA A 16 -0.47 9.33 -2.50
N LEU A 17 -0.89 8.83 -1.34
CA LEU A 17 -0.12 8.94 -0.10
C LEU A 17 1.20 8.17 -0.18
N ILE A 18 1.16 6.89 -0.56
CA ILE A 18 2.35 6.03 -0.69
C ILE A 18 3.31 6.62 -1.73
N PHE A 19 2.78 6.99 -2.90
CA PHE A 19 3.61 7.59 -3.96
C PHE A 19 4.25 8.91 -3.52
N SER A 20 3.54 9.73 -2.73
CA SER A 20 4.10 10.96 -2.17
C SER A 20 5.22 10.67 -1.17
N GLY A 21 5.10 9.61 -0.35
CA GLY A 21 6.18 9.17 0.54
C GLY A 21 7.43 8.76 -0.24
N ILE A 22 7.27 7.96 -1.29
CA ILE A 22 8.36 7.56 -2.18
C ILE A 22 9.01 8.77 -2.88
N LEU A 23 8.21 9.73 -3.36
CA LEU A 23 8.73 10.97 -3.95
C LEU A 23 9.53 11.77 -2.92
N LEU A 24 9.06 11.85 -1.68
CA LEU A 24 9.75 12.57 -0.62
C LEU A 24 11.12 11.93 -0.37
N LEU A 25 11.22 10.60 -0.32
CA LEU A 25 12.51 9.88 -0.23
C LEU A 25 13.47 10.24 -1.38
N TYR A 26 12.97 10.45 -2.59
CA TYR A 26 13.81 10.82 -3.73
C TYR A 26 14.41 12.23 -3.60
N PHE A 27 13.72 13.14 -2.91
CA PHE A 27 14.21 14.50 -2.65
C PHE A 27 14.98 14.64 -1.33
N THR A 28 15.07 13.57 -0.54
CA THR A 28 15.81 13.60 0.72
C THR A 28 17.31 13.69 0.45
N GLU A 29 17.94 14.81 0.85
CA GLU A 29 19.39 14.98 0.81
C GLU A 29 20.04 14.33 2.04
N GLU A 30 20.99 13.41 1.80
CA GLU A 30 21.74 12.72 2.85
C GLU A 30 22.61 13.71 3.66
N ASN A 31 22.66 13.54 4.98
CA ASN A 31 23.48 14.30 5.94
C ASN A 31 23.07 15.77 6.16
N THR A 32 21.77 16.08 6.04
CA THR A 32 21.21 17.38 6.40
C THR A 32 20.38 17.28 7.68
N GLU A 33 20.31 18.35 8.48
CA GLU A 33 19.42 18.39 9.67
C GLU A 33 17.94 18.17 9.31
N PHE A 34 17.57 18.42 8.04
CA PHE A 34 16.24 18.20 7.49
C PHE A 34 15.94 16.75 7.13
N GLU A 35 16.95 15.88 7.01
CA GLU A 35 16.80 14.48 6.63
C GLU A 35 15.85 13.75 7.59
N ILE A 36 16.04 13.90 8.90
CA ILE A 36 15.21 13.24 9.91
C ILE A 36 13.75 13.67 9.79
N PHE A 37 13.48 14.97 9.56
CA PHE A 37 12.11 15.46 9.39
C PHE A 37 11.46 14.90 8.12
N MET A 38 12.23 14.81 7.03
CA MET A 38 11.78 14.21 5.77
C MET A 38 11.47 12.72 5.94
N LEU A 39 12.35 11.95 6.60
CA LEU A 39 12.14 10.53 6.88
C LEU A 39 10.91 10.30 7.78
N VAL A 40 10.70 11.13 8.81
CA VAL A 40 9.47 11.07 9.63
C VAL A 40 8.23 11.37 8.78
N GLY A 41 8.31 12.34 7.87
CA GLY A 41 7.26 12.65 6.91
C GLY A 41 6.92 11.46 6.00
N VAL A 42 7.93 10.75 5.49
CA VAL A 42 7.76 9.52 4.71
C VAL A 42 7.02 8.46 5.53
N VAL A 43 7.51 8.15 6.73
CA VAL A 43 6.88 7.16 7.61
C VAL A 43 5.41 7.52 7.87
N PHE A 44 5.13 8.80 8.12
CA PHE A 44 3.76 9.28 8.32
C PHE A 44 2.87 9.05 7.08
N LEU A 45 3.36 9.40 5.88
CA LEU A 45 2.62 9.21 4.62
C LEU A 45 2.35 7.74 4.33
N GLU A 46 3.34 6.87 4.53
CA GLU A 46 3.22 5.43 4.32
C GLU A 46 2.22 4.79 5.29
N VAL A 47 2.31 5.12 6.58
CA VAL A 47 1.36 4.64 7.61
C VAL A 47 -0.06 5.10 7.29
N MET A 48 -0.23 6.37 6.90
CA MET A 48 -1.53 6.90 6.49
C MET A 48 -2.05 6.19 5.23
N GLY A 49 -1.19 5.92 4.26
CA GLY A 49 -1.49 5.14 3.06
C GLY A 49 -2.04 3.75 3.42
N LEU A 50 -1.35 3.03 4.31
CA LEU A 50 -1.77 1.72 4.81
C LEU A 50 -3.13 1.77 5.53
N ILE A 51 -3.36 2.76 6.38
CA ILE A 51 -4.66 2.95 7.06
C ILE A 51 -5.78 3.11 6.02
N VAL A 52 -5.52 3.89 4.96
CA VAL A 52 -6.48 4.09 3.87
C VAL A 52 -6.71 2.80 3.08
N VAL A 53 -5.69 1.96 2.85
CA VAL A 53 -5.85 0.62 2.26
C VAL A 53 -6.80 -0.24 3.10
N PHE A 54 -6.63 -0.29 4.42
CA PHE A 54 -7.55 -1.04 5.29
C PHE A 54 -8.98 -0.51 5.22
N LYS A 55 -9.16 0.81 5.12
CA LYS A 55 -10.48 1.43 4.90
C LYS A 55 -11.06 1.00 3.54
N ALA A 56 -10.28 1.03 2.46
CA ALA A 56 -10.69 0.61 1.13
C ALA A 56 -11.15 -0.86 1.12
N LEU A 57 -10.40 -1.75 1.78
CA LEU A 57 -10.77 -3.17 1.90
C LEU A 57 -12.04 -3.37 2.72
N LYS A 58 -12.26 -2.58 3.78
CA LYS A 58 -13.53 -2.60 4.51
C LYS A 58 -14.71 -2.20 3.61
N VAL A 59 -14.51 -1.23 2.70
CA VAL A 59 -15.52 -0.87 1.70
C VAL A 59 -15.75 -2.01 0.72
N PHE A 60 -14.69 -2.57 0.14
CA PHE A 60 -14.76 -3.67 -0.82
C PHE A 60 -15.58 -4.85 -0.28
N ARG A 61 -15.34 -5.24 0.97
CA ARG A 61 -16.07 -6.35 1.62
C ARG A 61 -17.54 -6.04 1.89
N SER A 62 -17.91 -4.76 2.00
CA SER A 62 -19.31 -4.34 2.19
C SER A 62 -20.08 -4.17 0.89
N LEU A 63 -19.44 -4.30 -0.28
CA LEU A 63 -20.11 -4.24 -1.57
C LEU A 63 -20.88 -5.53 -1.82
N GLU A 64 -22.14 -5.41 -2.23
CA GLU A 64 -22.96 -6.54 -2.69
C GLU A 64 -22.35 -7.15 -3.97
N ASP A 65 -22.03 -6.30 -4.94
CA ASP A 65 -21.31 -6.66 -6.16
C ASP A 65 -19.84 -6.27 -6.08
N LYS A 66 -18.97 -7.28 -6.02
CA LYS A 66 -17.51 -7.14 -5.90
C LYS A 66 -16.80 -6.88 -7.23
N SER A 67 -17.53 -6.69 -8.33
CA SER A 67 -16.94 -6.30 -9.62
C SER A 67 -16.52 -4.83 -9.65
N VAL A 68 -15.38 -4.52 -9.02
CA VAL A 68 -14.82 -3.17 -8.97
C VAL A 68 -14.04 -2.79 -10.22
N TYR A 69 -13.55 -3.76 -10.99
CA TYR A 69 -12.85 -3.58 -12.26
C TYR A 69 -13.79 -3.73 -13.47
N PRO A 70 -13.49 -3.08 -14.61
CA PRO A 70 -14.21 -3.25 -15.87
C PRO A 70 -14.31 -4.72 -16.31
N LYS A 71 -15.34 -5.07 -17.10
CA LYS A 71 -15.55 -6.46 -17.57
C LYS A 71 -14.36 -7.04 -18.35
N GLN A 72 -13.61 -6.20 -19.06
CA GLN A 72 -12.39 -6.58 -19.77
C GLN A 72 -11.30 -7.12 -18.81
N LEU A 73 -11.31 -6.67 -17.55
CA LEU A 73 -10.38 -7.04 -16.50
C LEU A 73 -11.03 -7.96 -15.45
N ASN A 74 -11.99 -8.81 -15.88
CA ASN A 74 -12.72 -9.67 -14.94
C ASN A 74 -11.82 -10.65 -14.17
N PHE A 75 -10.63 -10.97 -14.69
CA PHE A 75 -9.63 -11.74 -13.94
C PHE A 75 -9.18 -11.01 -12.66
N LEU A 76 -9.04 -9.68 -12.69
CA LEU A 76 -8.71 -8.87 -11.51
C LEU A 76 -9.84 -8.92 -10.47
N ASN A 77 -11.10 -8.89 -10.93
CA ASN A 77 -12.25 -9.08 -10.04
C ASN A 77 -12.19 -10.46 -9.36
N LYS A 78 -11.90 -11.54 -10.10
CA LYS A 78 -11.76 -12.89 -9.53
C LYS A 78 -10.65 -12.96 -8.49
N ILE A 79 -9.49 -12.38 -8.77
CA ILE A 79 -8.36 -12.32 -7.83
C ILE A 79 -8.75 -11.52 -6.59
N ALA A 80 -9.33 -10.33 -6.77
CA ALA A 80 -9.72 -9.46 -5.69
C ALA A 80 -10.75 -10.13 -4.76
N VAL A 81 -11.74 -10.82 -5.32
CA VAL A 81 -12.69 -11.62 -4.54
C VAL A 81 -11.96 -12.72 -3.78
N LYS A 82 -11.12 -13.51 -4.45
CA LYS A 82 -10.42 -14.66 -3.84
C LYS A 82 -9.51 -14.25 -2.68
N LEU A 83 -8.80 -13.13 -2.81
CA LEU A 83 -7.80 -12.69 -1.85
C LEU A 83 -8.37 -11.78 -0.75
N TYR A 84 -9.34 -10.91 -1.10
CA TYR A 84 -9.72 -9.80 -0.23
C TYR A 84 -11.15 -9.87 0.32
N SER A 85 -12.00 -10.80 -0.15
CA SER A 85 -13.38 -10.88 0.34
C SER A 85 -13.46 -11.34 1.80
N ASP A 86 -12.58 -12.25 2.21
CA ASP A 86 -12.50 -12.74 3.58
C ASP A 86 -11.53 -11.88 4.40
N LYS A 87 -11.94 -11.49 5.62
CA LYS A 87 -11.14 -10.60 6.47
C LYS A 87 -9.81 -11.24 6.90
N LYS A 88 -9.81 -12.53 7.26
CA LYS A 88 -8.62 -13.23 7.75
C LYS A 88 -7.62 -13.43 6.61
N LYS A 89 -8.08 -13.92 5.45
CA LYS A 89 -7.25 -14.06 4.25
C LYS A 89 -6.69 -12.72 3.79
N SER A 90 -7.53 -11.69 3.72
CA SER A 90 -7.10 -10.36 3.30
C SER A 90 -6.04 -9.78 4.23
N ASN A 91 -6.20 -9.91 5.55
CA ASN A 91 -5.20 -9.43 6.50
C ASN A 91 -3.88 -10.20 6.37
N LEU A 92 -3.94 -11.51 6.10
CA LEU A 92 -2.75 -12.33 5.83
C LEU A 92 -2.05 -11.89 4.55
N VAL A 93 -2.79 -11.63 3.46
CA VAL A 93 -2.20 -11.13 2.20
C VAL A 93 -1.51 -9.78 2.40
N ILE A 94 -2.13 -8.84 3.13
CA ILE A 94 -1.50 -7.55 3.46
C ILE A 94 -0.27 -7.76 4.33
N GLY A 95 -0.36 -8.62 5.36
CA GLY A 95 0.76 -8.92 6.24
C GLY A 95 1.96 -9.49 5.47
N ILE A 96 1.72 -10.41 4.53
CA ILE A 96 2.75 -10.93 3.64
C ILE A 96 3.32 -9.83 2.77
N ALA A 97 2.50 -8.96 2.18
CA ALA A 97 2.98 -7.86 1.34
C ALA A 97 3.88 -6.89 2.11
N ILE A 98 3.50 -6.53 3.34
CA ILE A 98 4.32 -5.69 4.23
C ILE A 98 5.62 -6.40 4.58
N PHE A 99 5.56 -7.68 4.95
CA PHE A 99 6.75 -8.46 5.30
C PHE A 99 7.73 -8.58 4.13
N VAL A 100 7.23 -8.88 2.92
CA VAL A 100 8.03 -8.92 1.70
C VAL A 100 8.63 -7.55 1.41
N GLY A 101 7.88 -6.47 1.57
CA GLY A 101 8.39 -5.10 1.40
C GLY A 101 9.54 -4.77 2.36
N LEU A 102 9.38 -5.11 3.65
CA LEU A 102 10.44 -4.96 4.66
C LEU A 102 11.68 -5.78 4.33
N LEU A 103 11.49 -7.02 3.88
CA LEU A 103 12.60 -7.91 3.53
C LEU A 103 13.37 -7.39 2.31
N VAL A 104 12.66 -6.92 1.28
CA VAL A 104 13.29 -6.29 0.10
C VAL A 104 14.04 -5.01 0.49
N GLY A 105 13.45 -4.17 1.35
CA GLY A 105 14.11 -2.96 1.86
C GLY A 105 15.39 -3.28 2.63
N ALA A 106 15.34 -4.24 3.56
CA ALA A 106 16.50 -4.67 4.34
C ALA A 106 17.62 -5.24 3.44
N LEU A 107 17.28 -6.12 2.49
CA LEU A 107 18.26 -6.66 1.54
C LEU A 107 18.90 -5.55 0.68
N SER A 108 18.11 -4.55 0.27
CA SER A 108 18.60 -3.44 -0.54
C SER A 108 19.55 -2.54 0.25
N ALA A 109 19.27 -2.29 1.53
CA ALA A 109 20.15 -1.54 2.43
C ALA A 109 21.47 -2.29 2.67
N LEU A 110 21.40 -3.59 3.00
CA LEU A 110 22.59 -4.42 3.20
C LEU A 110 23.46 -4.54 1.95
N TYR A 111 22.85 -4.55 0.76
CA TYR A 111 23.57 -4.49 -0.52
C TYR A 111 24.28 -3.14 -0.71
N LYS A 112 23.60 -2.01 -0.41
CA LYS A 112 24.22 -0.66 -0.47
C LYS A 112 25.40 -0.52 0.50
N GLU A 113 25.32 -1.15 1.67
CA GLU A 113 26.39 -1.15 2.68
C GLU A 113 27.55 -2.12 2.39
N GLY A 114 27.47 -2.92 1.32
CA GLY A 114 28.52 -3.89 0.95
C GLY A 114 28.63 -5.10 1.87
N VAL A 115 27.59 -5.37 2.68
CA VAL A 115 27.50 -6.53 3.58
C VAL A 115 27.02 -7.78 2.82
N LEU A 116 26.20 -7.58 1.79
CA LEU A 116 25.78 -8.60 0.83
C LEU A 116 26.59 -8.44 -0.46
N PHE A 117 27.25 -9.52 -0.88
CA PHE A 117 28.11 -9.62 -2.08
C PHE A 117 27.47 -9.09 -3.36
#